data_AF-A0A0P7BGB0-F1
#
_entry.id   AF-A0A0P7BGB0-F1
#
_cell.length_a   1.000
_cell.length_b   1.000
_cell.length_c   1.000
_cell.angle_alpha   90.00
_cell.angle_beta   90.00
_cell.angle_gamma   90.00
#
_symmetry.space_group_name_H-M   'P 1'
#
loop_
_entity.id
_entity.type
_entity.pdbx_description
1 polymer ?
#
loop_
_entity_poly.entity_id
_entity_poly.type
_entity_poly.pdbx_seq_one_letter_code
_entity_poly.pdbx_strand_id
1 'polypeptide(L)' 'MKKYLNTLILFGSLAFLIMWVDRIVYKGEELKYNYFFLMFALAGFLFYTYRRGLQKIKEKEEEEKKNSKGKKPKRKTK' A
#
# COMPACT_ATOMS: atom_id res chain seq x y z
N MET A 1 13.86 -3.05 -8.83
CA MET A 1 13.03 -1.97 -9.43
C MET A 1 11.64 -1.79 -8.81
N LYS A 2 10.84 -2.84 -8.53
CA LYS A 2 9.45 -2.68 -8.00
C LYS A 2 9.34 -2.02 -6.60
N LYS A 3 10.36 -2.12 -5.76
CA LYS A 3 10.36 -1.61 -4.37
C LYS A 3 10.32 -0.08 -4.31
N TYR A 4 11.17 0.58 -5.12
CA TYR A 4 11.23 2.04 -5.20
C TYR A 4 9.99 2.66 -5.84
N LEU A 5 9.34 1.94 -6.76
CA LEU A 5 8.11 2.40 -7.40
C LEU A 5 6.97 2.59 -6.40
N ASN A 6 6.82 1.69 -5.43
CA ASN A 6 5.83 1.85 -4.35
C ASN A 6 6.11 3.08 -3.50
N THR A 7 7.38 3.29 -3.15
CA THR A 7 7.81 4.44 -2.36
C THR A 7 7.59 5.74 -3.12
N LEU A 8 7.95 5.80 -4.40
CA LEU A 8 7.69 6.95 -5.28
C LEU A 8 6.20 7.26 -5.41
N ILE A 9 5.35 6.24 -5.57
CA ILE A 9 3.89 6.42 -5.64
C ILE A 9 3.34 6.95 -4.31
N LEU A 10 3.81 6.44 -3.17
CA LEU A 10 3.39 6.91 -1.86
C LEU A 10 3.81 8.37 -1.63
N PHE A 11 5.08 8.72 -1.88
CA PHE A 11 5.58 10.09 -1.70
C PHE A 11 4.94 11.06 -2.70
N GLY A 12 4.70 10.63 -3.95
CA GLY A 12 3.99 11.44 -4.94
C GLY A 12 2.54 11.70 -4.53
N SER A 13 1.82 10.67 -4.11
CA SER A 13 0.47 10.79 -3.55
C SER A 13 0.43 11.75 -2.36
N LEU A 14 1.41 11.66 -1.46
CA LEU A 14 1.51 12.55 -0.30
C LEU A 14 1.78 14.00 -0.71
N ALA A 15 2.66 14.24 -1.69
CA ALA A 15 2.93 15.58 -2.21
C ALA A 15 1.67 16.21 -2.84
N PHE A 16 0.88 15.43 -3.59
CA PHE A 16 -0.40 15.89 -4.13
C PHE A 16 -1.44 16.19 -3.04
N LEU A 17 -1.47 15.41 -1.96
CA LEU A 17 -2.33 15.69 -0.82
C LEU A 17 -1.96 17.02 -0.15
N ILE A 18 -0.67 17.25 0.08
CA ILE A 18 -0.18 18.49 0.69
C ILE A 18 -0.51 19.70 -0.19
N MET A 19 -0.30 19.58 -1.51
CA MET A 19 -0.68 20.65 -2.45
C MET A 19 -2.19 20.92 -2.45
N TRP A 20 -3.01 19.88 -2.32
CA TRP A 20 -4.45 20.04 -2.21
C TRP A 20 -4.84 20.76 -0.90
N VAL A 21 -4.25 20.36 0.23
CA VAL A 21 -4.47 21.01 1.54
C VAL A 21 -4.02 22.48 1.47
N ASP A 22 -2.86 22.77 0.88
CA ASP A 22 -2.37 24.14 0.70
C ASP A 22 -3.41 25.01 -0.04
N ARG A 23 -3.88 24.52 -1.19
CA ARG A 23 -4.82 25.27 -2.03
C ARG A 23 -6.20 25.44 -1.42
N ILE A 24 -6.73 24.41 -0.76
CA ILE A 24 -8.07 24.45 -0.17
C ILE A 24 -8.07 25.22 1.15
N VAL A 25 -7.11 24.95 2.04
CA VAL A 25 -7.11 25.50 3.40
C VAL A 25 -6.53 26.91 3.42
N TYR A 26 -5.41 27.15 2.72
CA TYR A 26 -4.71 28.43 2.83
C TYR A 26 -5.10 29.41 1.72
N LYS A 27 -5.41 28.93 0.51
CA LYS A 27 -5.77 29.79 -0.63
C LYS A 27 -7.27 29.88 -0.89
N GLY A 28 -8.08 29.03 -0.25
CA GLY A 28 -9.54 29.04 -0.40
C GLY A 28 -10.01 28.75 -1.82
N GLU A 29 -9.19 28.08 -2.65
CA GLU A 29 -9.55 27.78 -4.03
C GLU A 29 -10.72 26.78 -4.09
N GLU A 30 -11.65 27.00 -5.02
CA GLU A 30 -12.80 26.11 -5.19
C GLU A 30 -12.37 24.67 -5.49
N LEU A 31 -13.10 23.74 -4.88
CA LEU A 31 -12.82 22.31 -4.94
C LEU A 31 -12.84 21.79 -6.38
N LYS A 32 -13.63 22.39 -7.28
CA LYS A 32 -13.71 22.03 -8.70
C LYS A 32 -12.35 22.06 -9.40
N TYR A 33 -11.49 23.02 -9.08
CA TYR A 33 -10.19 23.18 -9.73
C TYR A 33 -9.10 22.28 -9.13
N ASN A 34 -9.31 21.83 -7.89
CA ASN A 34 -8.31 21.05 -7.14
C ASN A 34 -8.71 19.62 -6.86
N TYR A 35 -9.92 19.21 -7.25
CA TYR A 35 -10.45 17.86 -7.11
C TYR A 35 -9.52 16.81 -7.71
N PHE A 36 -8.86 17.13 -8.83
CA PHE A 36 -7.88 16.25 -9.47
C PHE A 36 -6.74 15.87 -8.52
N PHE A 37 -6.17 16.83 -7.78
CA PHE A 37 -5.08 16.57 -6.84
C PHE A 37 -5.50 15.66 -5.69
N LEU A 38 -6.71 15.88 -5.16
CA LEU A 38 -7.29 15.01 -4.13
C LEU A 38 -7.50 13.59 -4.63
N MET A 39 -8.09 13.43 -5.81
CA MET A 39 -8.34 12.12 -6.42
C MET A 39 -7.02 11.39 -6.70
N PHE A 40 -6.00 12.11 -7.18
CA PHE A 40 -4.69 11.52 -7.47
C PHE A 40 -3.96 11.08 -6.19
N ALA A 41 -4.05 11.90 -5.13
CA ALA A 41 -3.55 11.54 -3.81
C ALA A 41 -4.25 10.27 -3.28
N LEU A 42 -5.58 10.23 -3.29
CA LEU A 42 -6.37 9.08 -2.85
C LEU A 42 -6.03 7.81 -3.65
N ALA A 43 -6.01 7.90 -4.98
CA ALA A 43 -5.71 6.79 -5.86
C ALA A 43 -4.31 6.21 -5.60
N GLY A 44 -3.29 7.07 -5.45
CA GLY A 44 -1.93 6.62 -5.14
C GLY A 44 -1.82 5.98 -3.76
N PHE A 45 -2.54 6.50 -2.76
CA PHE A 45 -2.55 5.93 -1.41
C PHE A 45 -3.24 4.57 -1.38
N LEU A 46 -4.41 4.45 -2.01
CA LEU A 46 -5.16 3.20 -2.15
C LEU A 46 -4.37 2.15 -2.93
N PHE A 47 -3.70 2.54 -4.01
CA PHE A 47 -2.85 1.63 -4.77
C PHE A 47 -1.69 1.10 -3.91
N TYR A 48 -1.04 1.97 -3.14
CA TYR A 48 0.03 1.58 -2.24
C TYR A 48 -0.45 0.61 -1.16
N THR A 49 -1.57 0.93 -0.48
CA THR A 49 -2.11 0.10 0.60
C THR A 49 -2.58 -1.25 0.08
N TYR A 50 -3.28 -1.29 -1.05
CA TYR A 50 -3.69 -2.53 -1.71
C TYR A 50 -2.50 -3.42 -2.05
N ARG A 51 -1.47 -2.86 -2.69
CA ARG A 51 -0.29 -3.63 -3.08
C ARG A 51 0.49 -4.15 -1.87
N ARG A 52 0.59 -3.35 -0.81
CA ARG A 52 1.22 -3.77 0.47
C ARG A 52 0.40 -4.84 1.19
N GLY A 53 -0.92 -4.76 1.12
CA GLY A 53 -1.84 -5.79 1.63
C GLY A 53 -1.61 -7.14 0.94
N LEU A 54 -1.57 -7.15 -0.40
CA LEU A 54 -1.28 -8.36 -1.17
C LEU A 54 0.09 -8.98 -0.84
N GLN A 55 1.12 -8.16 -0.59
CA GLN A 55 2.44 -8.67 -0.19
C GLN A 55 2.38 -9.38 1.16
N LYS A 56 1.71 -8.78 2.15
CA LYS A 56 1.55 -9.39 3.47
C LYS A 56 0.75 -10.70 3.44
N ILE A 57 -0.27 -10.79 2.58
CA ILE A 57 -1.05 -12.03 2.42
C ILE A 57 -0.16 -13.14 1.84
N LYS A 58 0.62 -12.84 0.79
CA LYS A 58 1.55 -13.81 0.21
C LYS A 58 2.65 -14.25 1.17
N GLU A 59 3.21 -13.31 1.93
CA GLU A 59 4.22 -13.62 2.96
C GLU A 59 3.66 -14.57 4.03
N LYS A 60 2.43 -14.33 4.49
CA LYS A 60 1.74 -15.22 5.45
C LYS A 60 1.45 -16.61 4.86
N GLU A 61 0.97 -16.69 3.62
CA GLU A 61 0.74 -17.98 2.95
C GLU A 61 2.03 -18.78 2.74
N GLU A 62 3.15 -18.12 2.44
CA GLU A 62 4.46 -18.77 2.31
C GLU A 62 5.02 -19.25 3.65
N GLU A 63 4.82 -18.49 4.74
CA GLU A 63 5.18 -18.90 6.09
C GLU A 63 4.35 -20.11 6.57
N GLU A 64 3.04 -20.13 6.31
CA GLU A 64 2.18 -21.28 6.62
C GLU A 64 2.57 -22.53 5.81
N LYS A 65 2.94 -22.38 4.53
CA LYS A 65 3.44 -23.48 3.69
C LYS A 65 4.80 -24.01 4.14
N LYS A 66 5.68 -23.17 4.70
CA LYS A 66 6.97 -23.59 5.27
C LYS A 66 6.78 -24.31 6.61
N ASN A 67 5.90 -23.82 7.47
CA ASN A 67 5.63 -24.43 8.78
C ASN A 67 4.90 -25.78 8.68
N SER A 68 4.06 -25.99 7.66
CA SER A 68 3.36 -27.27 7.44
C SER A 68 4.27 -28.38 6.89
N LYS A 69 5.31 -28.07 6.11
CA LYS A 69 6.30 -29.06 5.64
C LYS A 69 7.29 -29.56 6.72
N GLY A 70 7.32 -28.93 7.90
CA GLY A 70 8.22 -29.28 9.01
C GLY A 70 7.72 -30.40 9.95
N LYS A 71 6.43 -30.76 9.92
CA LYS A 71 5.90 -31.85 10.75
C LYS A 71 6.04 -33.21 10.03
N LYS A 72 7.25 -33.79 10.02
CA LYS A 72 7.38 -35.24 9.77
C LYS A 72 6.64 -35.99 10.89
N PRO A 73 5.71 -36.92 10.57
CA PRO A 73 5.07 -37.72 11.61
C PRO A 73 6.13 -38.61 12.24
N LYS A 74 6.34 -38.47 13.56
CA LYS A 74 7.06 -39.48 14.34
C LYS A 74 6.26 -40.78 14.21
N ARG A 75 6.73 -41.69 13.36
CA ARG A 75 6.30 -43.09 13.36
C ARG A 75 6.51 -43.60 14.80
N LYS A 76 5.42 -43.84 15.53
CA LYS A 76 5.45 -44.72 16.71
C LYS A 76 5.68 -46.13 16.18
N THR A 77 6.91 -46.61 16.30
CA THR A 77 7.21 -48.03 16.18
C THR A 77 6.66 -48.76 17.41
N LYS A 78 6.15 -49.97 17.17
CA LYS A 78 5.48 -50.88 18.10
C LYS A 78 6.17 -51.03 19.46
#